data_AF-A0AAN4YML2-F1
#
_entry.id   AF-A0AAN4YML2-F1
#
_cell.length_a   1.000
_cell.length_b   1.000
_cell.length_c   1.000
_cell.angle_alpha   90.00
_cell.angle_beta   90.00
_cell.angle_gamma   90.00
#
_symmetry.space_group_name_H-M   'P 1'
#
loop_
_entity.id
_entity.type
_entity.pdbx_description
1 polymer ?
#
loop_
_entity_poly.entity_id
_entity_poly.type
_entity_poly.pdbx_seq_one_letter_code
_entity_poly.pdbx_strand_id
1 'polypeptide(L)'
;MFLLTMALDHEPYDAEKHLILGTSESAETLAKLEHEWYTNDEPHTAAIYASRAVFPYLLNGNLRSANKAFLIFTSRLSSSNPSIPLQDVSSSSIDARVFPALPLLNFISMLLLTIQRGSADLFKQLTSHYASQIQEVGIWDDFLAQIGEQYFSIKIPRQGNPLLDMMGSMLFGGGQGGTGGRIPQSRGSSKKVEAPPANPELD
;
A
#
# COMPACT_ATOMS: atom_id res chain seq x y z
N MET A 1 15.86 31.99 13.77
CA MET A 1 16.78 31.32 14.72
C MET A 1 16.06 31.10 16.06
N PHE A 2 14.96 30.35 16.03
CA PHE A 2 14.15 30.00 17.22
C PHE A 2 13.49 28.63 17.03
N LEU A 3 13.26 28.22 15.77
CA LEU A 3 12.88 26.85 15.40
C LEU A 3 14.03 25.84 15.45
N LEU A 4 15.29 26.29 15.54
CA LEU A 4 16.45 25.38 15.60
C LEU A 4 16.82 24.97 17.03
N THR A 5 16.36 25.71 18.04
CA THR A 5 16.61 25.44 19.45
C THR A 5 15.61 24.47 20.07
N MET A 6 14.40 24.34 19.50
CA MET A 6 13.41 23.35 19.99
C MET A 6 13.69 21.91 19.52
N ALA A 7 14.68 21.71 18.64
CA ALA A 7 15.09 20.38 18.17
C ALA A 7 16.06 19.68 19.14
N LEU A 8 16.61 20.40 20.11
CA LEU A 8 17.63 19.88 21.04
C LEU A 8 17.09 19.59 22.45
N ASP A 9 15.93 20.14 22.82
CA ASP A 9 15.37 20.00 24.16
C ASP A 9 14.06 19.20 24.11
N HIS A 10 14.18 17.90 24.38
CA HIS A 10 13.12 16.91 24.63
C HIS A 10 12.25 16.44 23.43
N GLU A 11 12.40 15.14 23.11
CA GLU A 11 11.45 14.28 22.37
C GLU A 11 11.33 14.53 20.85
N PRO A 12 12.30 14.10 20.02
CA PRO A 12 12.15 14.09 18.55
C PRO A 12 10.88 13.36 18.07
N TYR A 13 10.41 12.37 18.84
CA TYR A 13 9.20 11.60 18.56
C TYR A 13 7.89 12.37 18.79
N ASP A 14 7.87 13.35 19.70
CA ASP A 14 6.67 14.18 19.91
C ASP A 14 6.58 15.32 18.90
N ALA A 15 7.71 15.83 18.39
CA ALA A 15 7.73 16.74 17.25
C ALA A 15 7.19 16.07 15.97
N GLU A 16 7.51 14.80 15.73
CA GLU A 16 7.01 14.01 14.60
C GLU A 16 5.46 13.99 14.56
N LYS A 17 4.82 13.68 15.70
CA LYS A 17 3.35 13.64 15.81
C LYS A 17 2.68 14.99 15.53
N HIS A 18 3.29 16.10 15.99
CA HIS A 18 2.74 17.44 15.76
C HIS A 18 2.95 17.91 14.30
N LEU A 19 4.04 17.50 13.64
CA LEU A 19 4.31 17.82 12.24
C LEU A 19 3.37 17.07 11.28
N ILE A 20 2.96 15.85 11.64
CA ILE A 20 2.02 15.02 10.87
C ILE A 20 0.62 15.66 10.79
N LEU A 21 0.21 16.41 11.82
CA LEU A 21 -1.05 17.17 11.88
C LEU A 21 -0.93 18.60 11.33
N GLY A 22 0.26 19.00 10.89
CA GLY A 22 0.60 20.38 10.52
C GLY A 22 0.34 20.78 9.07
N THR A 23 0.90 21.93 8.67
CA THR A 23 0.70 22.56 7.36
C THR A 23 1.71 22.08 6.30
N SER A 24 1.66 22.63 5.08
CA SER A 24 2.66 22.38 4.02
C SER A 24 4.12 22.64 4.47
N GLU A 25 4.34 23.54 5.43
CA GLU A 25 5.67 23.78 6.01
C GLU A 25 6.12 22.61 6.89
N SER A 26 5.19 21.96 7.59
CA SER A 26 5.48 20.79 8.42
C SER A 26 5.98 19.61 7.58
N ALA A 27 5.42 19.41 6.38
CA ALA A 27 5.84 18.36 5.45
C ALA A 27 7.29 18.54 4.97
N GLU A 28 7.70 19.79 4.79
CA GLU A 28 9.07 20.13 4.45
C GLU A 28 10.02 19.89 5.62
N THR A 29 9.65 20.32 6.82
CA THR A 29 10.46 20.10 8.03
C THR A 29 10.65 18.61 8.31
N LEU A 30 9.58 17.81 8.23
CA LEU A 30 9.65 16.37 8.44
C LEU A 30 10.55 15.67 7.41
N ALA A 31 10.42 16.02 6.12
CA ALA A 31 11.28 15.46 5.09
C ALA A 31 12.77 15.81 5.27
N LYS A 32 13.07 17.02 5.79
CA LYS A 32 14.44 17.43 6.13
C LYS A 32 14.99 16.62 7.30
N LEU A 33 14.20 16.48 8.36
CA LEU A 33 14.57 15.72 9.56
C LEU A 33 14.86 14.24 9.22
N GLU A 34 13.96 13.59 8.48
CA GLU A 34 14.13 12.19 8.08
C GLU A 34 15.33 12.01 7.14
N HIS A 35 15.63 13.00 6.28
CA HIS A 35 16.87 12.99 5.48
C HIS A 35 18.13 13.12 6.33
N GLU A 36 18.12 14.00 7.34
CA GLU A 36 19.23 14.13 8.29
C GLU A 36 19.47 12.82 9.06
N TRP A 37 18.41 12.15 9.51
CA TRP A 37 18.55 10.84 10.16
C TRP A 37 19.08 9.78 9.21
N TYR A 38 18.59 9.73 7.98
CA TYR A 38 19.12 8.85 6.94
C TYR A 38 20.63 9.00 6.72
N THR A 39 21.19 10.22 6.79
CA THR A 39 22.63 10.41 6.58
C THR A 39 23.52 9.70 7.62
N ASN A 40 22.94 9.24 8.74
CA ASN A 40 23.63 8.48 9.77
C ASN A 40 23.46 6.96 9.62
N ASP A 41 22.74 6.50 8.58
CA ASP A 41 22.39 5.09 8.37
C ASP A 41 22.83 4.60 6.97
N GLU A 42 22.55 3.34 6.67
CA GLU A 42 22.99 2.71 5.43
C GLU A 42 22.21 3.19 4.18
N PRO A 43 22.85 3.26 2.99
CA PRO A 43 22.18 3.79 1.80
C PRO A 43 20.88 3.08 1.41
N HIS A 44 20.76 1.78 1.72
CA HIS A 44 19.59 0.97 1.38
C HIS A 44 18.36 1.31 2.23
N THR A 45 18.52 1.99 3.39
CA THR A 45 17.42 2.37 4.29
C THR A 45 16.73 3.67 3.86
N ALA A 46 17.21 4.34 2.80
CA ALA A 46 16.63 5.60 2.29
C ALA A 46 15.11 5.55 2.09
N ALA A 47 14.58 4.41 1.62
CA ALA A 47 13.15 4.24 1.43
C ALA A 47 12.36 4.18 2.75
N ILE A 48 12.97 3.67 3.82
CA ILE A 48 12.37 3.62 5.16
C ILE A 48 12.17 5.06 5.67
N TYR A 49 13.21 5.88 5.64
CA TYR A 49 13.12 7.30 6.03
C TYR A 49 12.16 8.10 5.14
N ALA A 50 12.17 7.86 3.82
CA ALA A 50 11.20 8.46 2.92
C ALA A 50 9.76 8.06 3.30
N SER A 51 9.51 6.79 3.64
CA SER A 51 8.18 6.32 4.04
C SER A 51 7.70 6.98 5.34
N ARG A 52 8.59 7.21 6.31
CA ARG A 52 8.28 7.93 7.55
C ARG A 52 7.86 9.38 7.29
N ALA A 53 8.48 10.05 6.32
CA ALA A 53 8.07 11.39 5.92
C ALA A 53 6.76 11.44 5.10
N VAL A 54 6.36 10.33 4.45
CA VAL A 54 5.28 10.32 3.44
C VAL A 54 4.01 9.64 3.92
N PHE A 55 4.11 8.44 4.49
CA PHE A 55 2.95 7.60 4.84
C PHE A 55 2.03 8.25 5.88
N PRO A 56 2.54 8.94 6.92
CA PRO A 56 1.65 9.64 7.85
C PRO A 56 0.76 10.69 7.19
N TYR A 57 1.26 11.43 6.20
CA TYR A 57 0.44 12.36 5.43
C TYR A 57 -0.59 11.65 4.55
N LEU A 58 -0.25 10.48 4.00
CA LEU A 58 -1.21 9.66 3.28
C LEU A 58 -2.32 9.16 4.19
N LEU A 59 -2.00 8.64 5.38
CA LEU A 59 -3.00 8.21 6.36
C LEU A 59 -3.90 9.37 6.79
N ASN A 60 -3.38 10.59 6.86
CA ASN A 60 -4.19 11.79 7.16
C ASN A 60 -5.02 12.33 5.98
N GLY A 61 -5.00 11.66 4.82
CA GLY A 61 -5.73 12.13 3.63
C GLY A 61 -5.04 13.30 2.90
N ASN A 62 -3.83 13.68 3.31
CA ASN A 62 -3.13 14.86 2.79
C ASN A 62 -2.12 14.48 1.70
N LEU A 63 -2.64 14.13 0.53
CA LEU A 63 -1.83 13.76 -0.64
C LEU A 63 -0.88 14.88 -1.08
N ARG A 64 -1.27 16.16 -0.90
CA ARG A 64 -0.44 17.31 -1.26
C ARG A 64 0.84 17.36 -0.41
N SER A 65 0.69 17.25 0.92
CA SER A 65 1.83 17.21 1.84
C SER A 65 2.70 15.98 1.62
N ALA A 66 2.09 14.81 1.35
CA ALA A 66 2.82 13.59 1.03
C ALA A 66 3.73 13.76 -0.21
N ASN A 67 3.19 14.33 -1.30
CA ASN A 67 3.99 14.62 -2.51
C ASN A 67 5.11 15.63 -2.24
N LYS A 68 4.82 16.70 -1.48
CA LYS A 68 5.83 17.69 -1.11
C LYS A 68 6.97 17.07 -0.29
N ALA A 69 6.64 16.27 0.72
CA ALA A 69 7.62 15.58 1.56
C ALA A 69 8.51 14.66 0.73
N PHE A 70 7.92 13.86 -0.16
CA PHE A 70 8.68 12.95 -1.03
C PHE A 70 9.62 13.70 -1.99
N LEU A 71 9.15 14.78 -2.61
CA LEU A 71 9.98 15.61 -3.50
C LEU A 71 11.17 16.23 -2.76
N ILE A 72 10.96 16.73 -1.55
CA ILE A 72 12.02 17.35 -0.75
C ILE A 72 13.05 16.31 -0.32
N PHE A 73 12.59 15.14 0.17
CA PHE A 73 13.47 14.06 0.58
C PHE A 73 14.34 13.57 -0.59
N THR A 74 13.73 13.27 -1.73
CA THR A 74 14.44 12.76 -2.92
C THR A 74 15.39 13.79 -3.54
N SER A 75 15.01 15.08 -3.54
CA SER A 75 15.89 16.17 -3.99
C SER A 75 17.13 16.31 -3.11
N ARG A 76 16.99 16.14 -1.80
CA ARG A 76 18.11 16.13 -0.87
C ARG A 76 18.97 14.90 -1.04
N LEU A 77 18.34 13.73 -1.21
CA LEU A 77 19.04 12.46 -1.45
C LEU A 77 19.93 12.54 -2.69
N SER A 78 19.42 13.06 -3.81
CA SER A 78 20.22 13.23 -5.04
C SER A 78 21.34 14.26 -4.88
N SER A 79 21.12 15.28 -4.05
CA SER A 79 22.13 16.32 -3.80
C SER A 79 23.25 15.83 -2.86
N SER A 80 22.92 15.00 -1.88
CA SER A 80 23.90 14.45 -0.93
C SER A 80 24.68 13.26 -1.49
N ASN A 81 24.08 12.51 -2.42
CA ASN A 81 24.65 11.28 -2.97
C ASN A 81 24.69 11.29 -4.51
N PRO A 82 25.59 12.09 -5.13
CA PRO A 82 25.69 12.19 -6.58
C PRO A 82 26.14 10.88 -7.26
N SER A 83 26.61 9.89 -6.50
CA SER A 83 26.98 8.57 -7.00
C SER A 83 25.80 7.61 -7.18
N ILE A 84 24.61 7.93 -6.65
CA ILE A 84 23.41 7.13 -6.88
C ILE A 84 22.93 7.41 -8.30
N PRO A 85 22.87 6.40 -9.19
CA PRO A 85 22.37 6.61 -10.53
C PRO A 85 20.92 7.10 -10.44
N LEU A 86 20.67 8.27 -11.01
CA LEU A 86 19.35 8.87 -11.13
C LEU A 86 18.95 8.86 -12.60
N GLN A 87 17.77 8.33 -12.89
CA GLN A 87 17.17 8.40 -14.21
C GLN A 87 15.94 9.31 -14.15
N ASP A 88 16.03 10.44 -14.83
CA ASP A 88 14.88 11.32 -15.02
C ASP A 88 13.99 10.73 -16.13
N VAL A 89 12.76 10.38 -15.77
CA VAL A 89 11.73 9.90 -16.69
C VAL A 89 10.71 11.02 -16.82
N SER A 90 10.88 11.84 -17.87
CA SER A 90 9.87 12.80 -18.27
C SER A 90 8.96 12.18 -19.31
N SER A 91 7.66 12.15 -19.01
CA SER A 91 6.59 11.84 -19.94
C SER A 91 5.69 13.06 -20.09
N SER A 92 4.81 13.08 -21.10
CA SER A 92 3.92 14.22 -21.40
C SER A 92 3.03 14.68 -20.24
N SER A 93 2.94 13.90 -19.16
CA SER A 93 2.07 14.13 -18.01
C SER A 93 2.73 13.89 -16.65
N ILE A 94 3.93 13.31 -16.59
CA ILE A 94 4.61 12.96 -15.33
C ILE A 94 6.11 13.21 -15.47
N ASP A 95 6.66 14.01 -14.56
CA ASP A 95 8.09 14.16 -14.35
C ASP A 95 8.46 13.33 -13.11
N ALA A 96 9.07 12.16 -13.32
CA ALA A 96 9.37 11.21 -12.26
C ALA A 96 10.86 10.86 -12.22
N ARG A 97 11.39 10.78 -11.01
CA ARG A 97 12.76 10.36 -10.73
C ARG A 97 12.79 8.88 -10.42
N VAL A 98 13.57 8.11 -11.18
CA VAL A 98 13.77 6.69 -10.96
C VAL A 98 15.16 6.46 -10.37
N PHE A 99 15.20 5.73 -9.25
CA PHE A 99 16.40 5.32 -8.55
C PHE A 99 16.61 3.81 -8.76
N PRO A 100 17.41 3.36 -9.75
CA PRO A 100 17.56 1.94 -10.07
C PRO A 100 18.11 1.12 -8.90
N ALA A 101 18.96 1.74 -8.06
CA ALA A 101 19.53 1.11 -6.88
C ALA A 101 18.57 1.08 -5.67
N LEU A 102 17.45 1.80 -5.71
CA LEU A 102 16.53 1.97 -4.59
C LEU A 102 15.08 1.67 -5.04
N PRO A 103 14.73 0.39 -5.25
CA PRO A 103 13.43 0.01 -5.81
C PRO A 103 12.26 0.49 -4.95
N LEU A 104 12.40 0.51 -3.63
CA LEU A 104 11.35 0.95 -2.71
C LEU A 104 11.08 2.47 -2.76
N LEU A 105 12.05 3.30 -3.17
CA LEU A 105 11.76 4.72 -3.46
C LEU A 105 10.89 4.85 -4.71
N ASN A 106 11.14 4.03 -5.73
CA ASN A 106 10.31 4.00 -6.93
C ASN A 106 8.90 3.52 -6.59
N PHE A 107 8.77 2.55 -5.69
CA PHE A 107 7.47 2.13 -5.17
C PHE A 107 6.71 3.30 -4.53
N ILE A 108 7.35 4.10 -3.66
CA ILE A 108 6.69 5.26 -3.02
C ILE A 108 6.25 6.28 -4.07
N SER A 109 7.09 6.60 -5.07
CA SER A 109 6.74 7.50 -6.17
C SER A 109 5.51 7.00 -6.95
N MET A 110 5.51 5.72 -7.31
CA MET A 110 4.41 5.08 -8.05
C MET A 110 3.14 4.95 -7.20
N LEU A 111 3.28 4.76 -5.89
CA LEU A 111 2.16 4.73 -4.95
C LEU A 111 1.44 6.08 -4.93
N LEU A 112 2.18 7.20 -4.85
CA LEU A 112 1.62 8.55 -4.88
C LEU A 112 0.83 8.81 -6.18
N LEU A 113 1.37 8.39 -7.33
CA LEU A 113 0.71 8.49 -8.63
C LEU A 113 -0.55 7.60 -8.71
N THR A 114 -0.47 6.39 -8.14
CA THR A 114 -1.58 5.44 -8.10
C THR A 114 -2.74 5.98 -7.26
N ILE A 115 -2.44 6.60 -6.11
CA ILE A 115 -3.43 7.27 -5.25
C ILE A 115 -4.08 8.43 -6.00
N GLN A 116 -3.29 9.26 -6.70
CA GLN A 116 -3.82 10.36 -7.50
C GLN A 116 -4.78 9.88 -8.60
N ARG A 117 -4.51 8.70 -9.19
CA ARG A 117 -5.36 8.09 -10.22
C ARG A 117 -6.59 7.37 -9.64
N GLY A 118 -6.57 6.99 -8.36
CA GLY A 118 -7.68 6.34 -7.68
C GLY A 118 -8.00 4.92 -8.19
N SER A 119 -7.02 4.20 -8.76
CA SER A 119 -7.24 2.85 -9.30
C SER A 119 -6.78 1.77 -8.32
N ALA A 120 -7.73 1.00 -7.79
CA ALA A 120 -7.47 -0.13 -6.89
C ALA A 120 -6.66 -1.24 -7.57
N ASP A 121 -6.86 -1.48 -8.86
CA ASP A 121 -6.15 -2.52 -9.61
C ASP A 121 -4.67 -2.17 -9.76
N LEU A 122 -4.35 -0.90 -10.04
CA LEU A 122 -2.96 -0.43 -10.07
C LEU A 122 -2.30 -0.56 -8.71
N PHE A 123 -3.02 -0.26 -7.63
CA PHE A 123 -2.49 -0.40 -6.27
C PHE A 123 -2.14 -1.86 -5.97
N LYS A 124 -3.04 -2.80 -6.27
CA LYS A 124 -2.80 -4.24 -6.10
C LYS A 124 -1.65 -4.75 -6.97
N GLN A 125 -1.58 -4.31 -8.22
CA GLN A 125 -0.50 -4.69 -9.12
C GLN A 125 0.85 -4.16 -8.61
N LEU A 126 0.87 -2.91 -8.12
CA LEU A 126 2.06 -2.28 -7.57
C LEU A 126 2.53 -3.00 -6.29
N THR A 127 1.65 -3.25 -5.34
CA THR A 127 2.01 -3.97 -4.10
C THR A 127 2.44 -5.41 -4.38
N SER A 128 1.80 -6.10 -5.33
CA SER A 128 2.23 -7.43 -5.77
C SER A 128 3.59 -7.43 -6.45
N HIS A 129 3.91 -6.41 -7.25
CA HIS A 129 5.18 -6.30 -7.95
C HIS A 129 6.35 -6.07 -6.98
N TYR A 130 6.12 -5.30 -5.92
CA TYR A 130 7.14 -4.98 -4.91
C TYR A 130 7.06 -5.86 -3.64
N ALA A 131 6.28 -6.96 -3.68
CA ALA A 131 5.95 -7.74 -2.50
C ALA A 131 7.19 -8.27 -1.75
N SER A 132 8.22 -8.73 -2.46
CA SER A 132 9.43 -9.25 -1.81
C SER A 132 10.20 -8.14 -1.08
N GLN A 133 10.37 -6.98 -1.71
CA GLN A 133 11.09 -5.86 -1.08
C GLN A 133 10.30 -5.26 0.08
N ILE A 134 8.96 -5.24 0.00
CA ILE A 134 8.09 -4.80 1.10
C ILE A 134 8.22 -5.75 2.30
N GLN A 135 8.21 -7.07 2.04
CA GLN A 135 8.36 -8.08 3.08
C GLN A 135 9.74 -8.02 3.77
N GLU A 136 10.81 -7.74 3.03
CA GLU A 136 12.14 -7.53 3.59
C GLU A 136 12.19 -6.38 4.60
N VAL A 137 11.39 -5.32 4.36
CA VAL A 137 11.27 -4.18 5.29
C VAL A 137 10.39 -4.52 6.50
N GLY A 138 9.32 -5.29 6.31
CA GLY A 138 8.50 -5.87 7.39
C GLY A 138 7.67 -4.88 8.23
N ILE A 139 7.78 -3.57 8.00
CA ILE A 139 7.08 -2.53 8.78
C ILE A 139 6.00 -1.78 8.00
N TRP A 140 5.75 -2.14 6.74
CA TRP A 140 4.83 -1.41 5.85
C TRP A 140 3.44 -2.03 5.72
N ASP A 141 3.24 -3.27 6.17
CA ASP A 141 1.99 -4.02 5.95
C ASP A 141 0.76 -3.27 6.50
N ASP A 142 0.84 -2.78 7.74
CA ASP A 142 -0.25 -2.04 8.38
C ASP A 142 -0.52 -0.69 7.70
N PHE A 143 0.53 0.00 7.23
CA PHE A 143 0.39 1.27 6.50
C PHE A 143 -0.28 1.04 5.15
N LEU A 144 0.16 0.04 4.39
CA LEU A 144 -0.38 -0.28 3.07
C LEU A 144 -1.81 -0.81 3.16
N ALA A 145 -2.15 -1.56 4.22
CA ALA A 145 -3.52 -1.98 4.48
C ALA A 145 -4.44 -0.78 4.70
N GLN A 146 -4.04 0.17 5.55
CA GLN A 146 -4.82 1.38 5.81
C GLN A 146 -4.93 2.30 4.58
N ILE A 147 -3.84 2.48 3.83
CA ILE A 147 -3.86 3.23 2.55
C ILE A 147 -4.81 2.54 1.54
N GLY A 148 -4.75 1.21 1.45
CA GLY A 148 -5.64 0.38 0.63
C GLY A 148 -7.12 0.62 0.94
N GLU A 149 -7.46 0.64 2.23
CA GLU A 149 -8.81 0.91 2.70
C GLU A 149 -9.24 2.35 2.39
N GLN A 150 -8.41 3.33 2.77
CA GLN A 150 -8.73 4.75 2.70
C GLN A 150 -8.89 5.29 1.28
N TYR A 151 -7.99 4.92 0.37
CA TYR A 151 -7.96 5.50 -0.99
C TYR A 151 -8.62 4.62 -2.04
N PHE A 152 -8.76 3.32 -1.79
CA PHE A 152 -9.24 2.36 -2.80
C PHE A 152 -10.42 1.50 -2.32
N SER A 153 -10.93 1.74 -1.10
CA SER A 153 -12.02 0.94 -0.50
C SER A 153 -11.72 -0.57 -0.46
N ILE A 154 -10.44 -0.96 -0.38
CA ILE A 154 -10.03 -2.36 -0.28
C ILE A 154 -10.25 -2.79 1.17
N LYS A 155 -11.14 -3.76 1.38
CA LYS A 155 -11.36 -4.34 2.70
C LYS A 155 -10.08 -5.03 3.16
N ILE A 156 -9.56 -4.62 4.32
CA ILE A 156 -8.47 -5.31 4.99
C ILE A 156 -8.97 -6.73 5.30
N PRO A 157 -8.33 -7.79 4.77
CA PRO A 157 -8.65 -9.14 5.17
C PRO A 157 -8.31 -9.26 6.64
N ARG A 158 -9.33 -9.22 7.50
CA ARG A 158 -9.16 -9.53 8.92
C ARG A 158 -8.57 -10.93 8.95
N GLN A 159 -7.34 -11.07 9.44
CA GLN A 159 -6.78 -12.39 9.73
C GLN A 159 -7.80 -13.10 10.63
N GLY A 160 -8.49 -14.09 10.06
CA GLY A 160 -9.41 -14.92 10.81
C GLY A 160 -8.63 -15.54 11.95
N ASN A 161 -9.21 -15.56 13.14
CA ASN A 161 -8.53 -16.13 14.30
C ASN A 161 -8.28 -17.63 13.99
N PRO A 162 -7.02 -18.07 13.84
CA PRO A 162 -6.72 -19.42 13.39
C PRO A 162 -7.24 -20.47 14.37
N LEU A 163 -7.39 -20.11 15.66
CA LEU A 163 -8.05 -20.96 16.65
C LEU A 163 -9.55 -21.12 16.37
N LEU A 164 -10.23 -20.07 15.89
CA LEU A 164 -11.65 -20.12 15.57
C LEU A 164 -11.90 -20.96 14.31
N ASP A 165 -11.01 -20.90 13.32
CA ASP A 165 -11.07 -21.76 12.13
C ASP A 165 -10.76 -23.23 12.48
N MET A 166 -9.81 -23.47 13.39
CA MET A 166 -9.52 -24.83 13.87
C MET A 166 -10.64 -25.39 14.77
N MET A 167 -11.24 -24.56 15.63
CA MET A 167 -12.39 -24.95 16.45
C MET A 167 -13.65 -25.13 15.60
N GLY A 168 -13.87 -24.32 14.57
CA GLY A 168 -14.97 -24.49 13.62
C GLY A 168 -14.85 -25.79 12.83
N SER A 169 -13.63 -26.13 12.38
CA SER A 169 -13.36 -27.40 11.70
C SER A 169 -13.39 -28.61 12.63
N MET A 170 -13.06 -28.48 13.92
CA MET A 170 -13.19 -29.58 14.90
C MET A 170 -14.63 -29.75 15.44
N LEU A 171 -15.36 -28.64 15.64
CA LEU A 171 -16.72 -28.65 16.19
C LEU A 171 -17.78 -28.96 15.12
N PHE A 172 -17.53 -28.56 13.87
CA PHE A 172 -18.45 -28.77 12.73
C PHE A 172 -17.94 -29.82 11.72
N GLY A 173 -16.71 -30.31 11.87
CA GLY A 173 -16.09 -31.32 10.99
C GLY A 173 -15.94 -32.72 11.60
N GLY A 174 -16.59 -33.01 12.72
CA GLY A 174 -16.66 -34.35 13.33
C GLY A 174 -17.67 -35.31 12.68
N GLY A 175 -17.88 -35.24 11.36
CA GLY A 175 -18.99 -35.90 10.67
C GLY A 175 -18.63 -36.54 9.33
N GLN A 176 -17.54 -37.30 9.25
CA GLN A 176 -17.31 -38.22 8.14
C GLN A 176 -16.74 -39.56 8.61
N GLY A 177 -17.53 -40.27 9.41
CA GLY A 177 -17.55 -41.74 9.42
C GLY A 177 -18.76 -42.18 8.62
N GLY A 178 -18.54 -42.82 7.46
CA GLY A 178 -19.60 -43.19 6.54
C GLY A 178 -20.54 -44.26 7.10
N THR A 179 -21.84 -44.09 6.86
CA THR A 179 -22.79 -45.13 6.42
C THR A 179 -24.16 -44.49 6.16
N GLY A 180 -24.67 -44.68 4.94
CA GLY A 180 -26.10 -44.77 4.59
C GLY A 180 -27.08 -43.70 5.09
N GLY A 181 -27.54 -42.83 4.19
CA GLY A 181 -28.71 -41.99 4.47
C GLY A 181 -29.18 -41.17 3.28
N ARG A 182 -30.01 -41.78 2.41
CA ARG A 182 -30.83 -41.08 1.40
C ARG A 182 -31.81 -40.12 2.10
N ILE A 183 -31.75 -38.82 1.82
CA ILE A 183 -32.95 -37.94 1.84
C ILE A 183 -32.78 -36.77 0.82
N PRO A 184 -33.84 -36.07 0.39
CA PRO A 184 -34.28 -36.06 -1.00
C PRO A 184 -34.07 -34.71 -1.70
N GLN A 185 -33.95 -34.80 -3.02
CA GLN A 185 -33.89 -33.67 -3.94
C GLN A 185 -35.19 -32.85 -3.88
N SER A 186 -35.12 -31.66 -3.31
CA SER A 186 -36.21 -30.69 -3.27
C SER A 186 -36.41 -30.06 -4.65
N ARG A 187 -37.64 -30.23 -5.16
CA ARG A 187 -38.21 -29.57 -6.34
C ARG A 187 -38.18 -28.06 -6.19
N GLY A 188 -37.75 -27.35 -7.25
CA GLY A 188 -38.14 -25.95 -7.41
C GLY A 188 -37.34 -25.14 -8.42
N SER A 189 -37.42 -25.46 -9.72
CA SER A 189 -37.18 -24.45 -10.77
C SER A 189 -37.78 -24.86 -12.12
N SER A 190 -38.87 -24.18 -12.44
CA SER A 190 -39.33 -23.70 -13.75
C SER A 190 -39.00 -24.53 -14.99
N LYS A 191 -40.03 -25.24 -15.45
CA LYS A 191 -40.17 -25.83 -16.79
C LYS A 191 -40.10 -24.72 -17.86
N LYS A 192 -38.94 -24.54 -18.49
CA LYS A 192 -38.84 -23.89 -19.81
C LYS A 192 -39.16 -24.96 -20.86
N VAL A 193 -40.28 -24.80 -21.55
CA VAL A 193 -40.64 -25.66 -22.68
C VAL A 193 -39.85 -25.15 -23.89
N GLU A 194 -38.84 -25.92 -24.29
CA GLU A 194 -38.13 -25.74 -25.55
C GLU A 194 -38.78 -26.64 -26.60
N ALA A 195 -39.27 -26.06 -27.69
CA ALA A 195 -39.89 -26.79 -28.78
C ALA A 195 -38.79 -27.43 -29.66
N PRO A 196 -38.92 -28.70 -30.07
CA PRO A 196 -37.95 -29.33 -30.96
C PRO A 196 -38.11 -28.83 -32.40
N PRO A 197 -37.01 -28.63 -33.15
CA PRO A 197 -37.07 -28.44 -34.59
C PRO A 197 -37.37 -29.78 -35.27
N ALA A 198 -38.29 -29.77 -36.24
CA ALA A 198 -38.52 -30.89 -37.15
C ALA A 198 -38.38 -30.37 -38.59
N ASN A 199 -37.31 -30.81 -39.25
CA ASN A 199 -37.29 -31.16 -40.67
C ASN A 199 -37.12 -32.69 -40.73
N PRO A 200 -37.51 -33.45 -41.78
CA PRO A 200 -37.60 -33.06 -43.20
C PRO A 200 -38.80 -33.66 -44.00
N GLU A 201 -38.83 -33.37 -45.31
CA GLU A 201 -39.46 -34.09 -46.46
C GLU A 201 -40.99 -34.12 -46.63
N LEU A 202 -41.46 -33.53 -47.76
CA LEU A 202 -41.97 -34.25 -48.94
C LEU A 202 -42.53 -33.25 -49.98
N ASP A 203 -41.76 -33.00 -51.05
CA ASP A 203 -42.20 -33.07 -52.46
C ASP A 203 -40.95 -33.15 -53.38
#